data_AF-A0A2W5ZK22-F1
#
_entry.id   AF-A0A2W5ZK22-F1
#
_cell.length_a   1.000
_cell.length_b   1.000
_cell.length_c   1.000
_cell.angle_alpha   90.00
_cell.angle_beta   90.00
_cell.angle_gamma   90.00
#
_symmetry.space_group_name_H-M   'P 1'
#
loop_
_entity.id
_entity.type
_entity.pdbx_description
1 polymer ?
#
loop_
_entity_poly.entity_id
_entity_poly.type
_entity_poly.pdbx_seq_one_letter_code
_entity_poly.pdbx_strand_id
1 'polypeptide(L)'
;MRASDFLRSAARYAARDLRPDLIAGLALAAVALPSQMATAHLAGFPPTTGLIAFAAGSIGFAAIGANHFLAARADSTIAPIFAGGLATLAASGSHDYFALCASFALMAGGILVCCGLFRLGWIADLVSRPVTIGFLAGIAVHIVISQLPPLLGIAAPEGRLLQKAFVIAGKLGETNRVSLWLGALCLRRDSLRGMDQPAHSRRAFGHHGGDYRGLLVWA
;
A
#
# COMPACT_ATOMS: atom_id res chain seq x y z
N MET A 1 -14.27 -11.13 17.79
CA MET A 1 -13.63 -11.42 19.10
C MET A 1 -14.27 -10.47 20.12
N ARG A 2 -14.68 -10.94 21.31
CA ARG A 2 -15.38 -10.07 22.28
C ARG A 2 -14.33 -9.15 22.95
N ALA A 3 -14.71 -7.93 23.34
CA ALA A 3 -13.81 -7.00 24.06
C ALA A 3 -13.15 -7.64 25.31
N SER A 4 -13.77 -8.67 25.88
CA SER A 4 -13.24 -9.51 26.96
C SER A 4 -11.98 -10.30 26.61
N ASP A 5 -11.72 -10.58 25.34
CA ASP A 5 -10.55 -11.37 24.90
C ASP A 5 -9.32 -10.48 24.78
N PHE A 6 -9.51 -9.21 24.38
CA PHE A 6 -8.46 -8.20 24.38
C PHE A 6 -7.93 -7.92 25.80
N LEU A 7 -8.84 -7.68 26.75
CA LEU A 7 -8.47 -7.46 28.16
C LEU A 7 -7.78 -8.68 28.78
N ARG A 8 -8.19 -9.91 28.41
CA ARG A 8 -7.52 -11.14 28.87
C ARG A 8 -6.15 -11.35 28.24
N SER A 9 -5.95 -10.94 26.99
CA SER A 9 -4.65 -10.96 26.33
C SER A 9 -3.68 -9.96 26.95
N ALA A 10 -4.14 -8.72 27.19
CA ALA A 10 -3.35 -7.70 27.86
C ALA A 10 -2.99 -8.10 29.30
N ALA A 11 -3.93 -8.72 30.04
CA ALA A 11 -3.69 -9.21 31.40
C ALA A 11 -2.72 -10.40 31.48
N ARG A 12 -2.50 -11.13 30.38
CA ARG A 12 -1.54 -12.25 30.29
C ARG A 12 -0.21 -11.85 29.65
N TYR A 13 -0.08 -10.61 29.20
CA TYR A 13 1.12 -10.10 28.57
C TYR A 13 2.24 -10.00 29.61
N ALA A 14 3.26 -10.83 29.49
CA ALA A 14 4.37 -10.88 30.43
C ALA A 14 5.57 -10.09 29.90
N ALA A 15 6.41 -9.56 30.79
CA ALA A 15 7.61 -8.82 30.41
C ALA A 15 8.59 -9.63 29.53
N ARG A 16 8.47 -10.97 29.53
CA ARG A 16 9.22 -11.88 28.66
C ARG A 16 8.83 -11.79 27.19
N ASP A 17 7.60 -11.40 26.89
CA ASP A 17 7.04 -11.29 25.53
C ASP A 17 7.43 -9.94 24.88
N LEU A 18 7.82 -8.95 25.70
CA LEU A 18 8.20 -7.61 25.26
C LEU A 18 9.43 -7.59 24.33
N ARG A 19 10.46 -8.40 24.64
CA ARG A 19 11.69 -8.47 23.84
C ARG A 19 11.45 -9.03 22.43
N PRO A 20 10.84 -10.22 22.25
CA PRO A 20 10.58 -10.74 20.91
C PRO A 20 9.63 -9.84 20.11
N ASP A 21 8.62 -9.25 20.76
CA ASP A 21 7.68 -8.33 20.09
C ASP A 21 8.35 -7.03 19.65
N LEU A 22 9.27 -6.49 20.47
CA LEU A 22 10.03 -5.29 20.08
C LEU A 22 10.93 -5.55 18.87
N ILE A 23 11.61 -6.71 18.83
CA ILE A 23 12.45 -7.09 17.70
C ILE A 23 11.61 -7.30 16.45
N ALA A 24 10.47 -8.00 16.57
CA ALA A 24 9.54 -8.22 15.46
C ALA A 24 8.92 -6.91 14.96
N GLY A 25 8.53 -6.01 15.87
CA GLY A 25 8.00 -4.69 15.55
C GLY A 25 9.02 -3.80 14.87
N LEU A 26 10.28 -3.80 15.34
CA LEU A 26 11.37 -3.05 14.70
C LEU A 26 11.67 -3.59 13.30
N ALA A 27 11.70 -4.92 13.13
CA ALA A 27 11.88 -5.55 11.82
C ALA A 27 10.73 -5.22 10.86
N LEU A 28 9.48 -5.24 11.35
CA LEU A 28 8.32 -4.85 10.58
C LEU A 28 8.38 -3.37 10.19
N ALA A 29 8.75 -2.49 11.13
CA ALA A 29 8.90 -1.06 10.89
C ALA A 29 9.97 -0.76 9.84
N ALA A 30 11.12 -1.44 9.89
CA ALA A 30 12.21 -1.25 8.92
C ALA A 30 11.76 -1.48 7.46
N VAL A 31 10.80 -2.40 7.24
CA VAL A 31 10.22 -2.67 5.91
C VAL A 31 8.97 -1.81 5.64
N ALA A 32 8.18 -1.51 6.67
CA ALA A 32 6.94 -0.74 6.55
C ALA A 32 7.22 0.73 6.20
N LEU A 33 8.14 1.39 6.91
CA LEU A 33 8.39 2.82 6.76
C LEU A 33 8.70 3.23 5.30
N PRO A 34 9.68 2.60 4.60
CA PRO A 34 9.97 2.98 3.21
C PRO A 34 8.81 2.66 2.25
N SER A 35 8.10 1.55 2.46
CA SER A 35 6.96 1.20 1.61
C SER A 35 5.81 2.20 1.76
N GLN A 36 5.53 2.68 2.98
CA GLN A 36 4.50 3.69 3.21
C GLN A 36 4.85 5.07 2.66
N MET A 37 6.13 5.44 2.66
CA MET A 37 6.60 6.65 1.99
C MET A 37 6.38 6.57 0.48
N ALA A 38 6.65 5.40 -0.13
CA ALA A 38 6.39 5.18 -1.55
C ALA A 38 4.89 5.22 -1.88
N THR A 39 4.04 4.57 -1.06
CA THR A 39 2.58 4.58 -1.25
C THR A 39 1.99 5.99 -1.14
N ALA A 40 2.48 6.81 -0.20
CA ALA A 40 2.06 8.21 -0.11
C ALA A 40 2.46 9.01 -1.36
N HIS A 41 3.64 8.75 -1.91
CA HIS A 41 4.09 9.37 -3.15
C HIS A 41 3.21 8.98 -4.34
N LEU A 42 2.79 7.71 -4.44
CA LEU A 42 1.83 7.25 -5.45
C LEU A 42 0.48 7.97 -5.34
N ALA A 43 0.09 8.34 -4.11
CA ALA A 43 -1.11 9.10 -3.84
C ALA A 43 -0.94 10.63 -4.06
N GLY A 44 0.24 11.10 -4.47
CA GLY A 44 0.51 12.54 -4.68
C GLY A 44 0.75 13.34 -3.40
N PHE A 45 1.05 12.67 -2.27
CA PHE A 45 1.35 13.32 -1.00
C PHE A 45 2.85 13.39 -0.72
N PRO A 46 3.27 14.33 0.15
CA PRO A 46 4.59 14.27 0.79
C PRO A 46 4.80 12.94 1.54
N PRO A 47 6.02 12.37 1.55
CA PRO A 47 6.32 11.14 2.28
C PRO A 47 5.98 11.19 3.78
N THR A 48 6.06 12.38 4.38
CA THR A 48 5.73 12.60 5.80
C THR A 48 4.26 12.30 6.11
N THR A 49 3.34 12.59 5.19
CA THR A 49 1.92 12.28 5.33
C THR A 49 1.69 10.76 5.41
N GLY A 50 2.43 9.98 4.62
CA GLY A 50 2.39 8.51 4.67
C GLY A 50 2.83 7.94 6.01
N LEU A 51 3.88 8.51 6.60
CA LEU A 51 4.36 8.10 7.93
C LEU A 51 3.35 8.40 9.03
N ILE A 52 2.75 9.60 9.01
CA ILE A 52 1.72 9.99 9.97
C ILE A 52 0.48 9.11 9.82
N ALA A 53 0.04 8.84 8.59
CA ALA A 53 -1.09 7.95 8.31
C ALA A 53 -0.83 6.51 8.77
N PHE A 54 0.38 5.99 8.53
CA PHE A 54 0.79 4.67 8.99
C PHE A 54 0.81 4.57 10.52
N ALA A 55 1.36 5.57 11.21
CA ALA A 55 1.37 5.60 12.67
C ALA A 55 -0.05 5.68 13.24
N ALA A 56 -0.88 6.58 12.73
CA ALA A 56 -2.27 6.73 13.15
C ALA A 56 -3.10 5.46 12.87
N GLY A 57 -2.95 4.87 11.69
CA GLY A 57 -3.63 3.63 11.31
C GLY A 57 -3.19 2.43 12.14
N SER A 58 -1.90 2.33 12.46
CA SER A 58 -1.36 1.26 13.31
C SER A 58 -1.88 1.38 14.75
N ILE A 59 -1.91 2.60 15.32
CA ILE A 59 -2.44 2.85 16.66
C ILE A 59 -3.95 2.57 16.70
N GLY A 60 -4.69 3.05 15.70
CA GLY A 60 -6.13 2.80 15.59
C GLY A 60 -6.44 1.31 15.46
N PHE A 61 -5.67 0.58 14.65
CA PHE A 61 -5.82 -0.87 14.52
C PHE A 61 -5.39 -1.62 15.78
N ALA A 62 -4.36 -1.18 16.50
CA ALA A 62 -3.99 -1.80 17.78
C ALA A 62 -5.08 -1.65 18.85
N ALA A 63 -5.85 -0.55 18.82
CA ALA A 63 -6.93 -0.29 19.76
C ALA A 63 -8.23 -1.05 19.45
N ILE A 64 -8.60 -1.16 18.16
CA ILE A 64 -9.90 -1.68 17.70
C ILE A 64 -9.78 -3.06 17.05
N GLY A 65 -8.59 -3.42 16.58
CA GLY A 65 -8.31 -4.61 15.80
C GLY A 65 -8.58 -5.90 16.57
N ALA A 66 -9.30 -6.81 15.92
CA ALA A 66 -9.70 -8.07 16.53
C ALA A 66 -8.59 -9.15 16.54
N ASN A 67 -7.44 -8.92 15.89
CA ASN A 67 -6.36 -9.90 15.75
C ASN A 67 -4.99 -9.27 16.02
N HIS A 68 -4.22 -9.86 16.95
CA HIS A 68 -2.90 -9.41 17.35
C HIS A 68 -1.80 -9.70 16.32
N PHE A 69 -2.06 -10.54 15.31
CA PHE A 69 -1.12 -10.85 14.24
C PHE A 69 -1.32 -10.01 12.97
N LEU A 70 -2.40 -9.24 12.88
CA LEU A 70 -2.66 -8.39 11.71
C LEU A 70 -2.09 -6.99 11.97
N ALA A 71 -1.48 -6.40 10.94
CA ALA A 71 -1.02 -5.02 10.96
C ALA A 71 -1.76 -4.25 9.87
N ALA A 72 -2.36 -3.11 10.23
CA ALA A 72 -2.94 -2.21 9.25
C ALA A 72 -1.83 -1.41 8.54
N ARG A 73 -1.94 -1.32 7.22
CA ARG A 73 -0.99 -0.61 6.37
C ARG A 73 -1.75 -0.01 5.18
N ALA A 74 -1.27 1.11 4.64
CA ALA A 74 -1.76 1.60 3.36
C ALA A 74 -1.36 0.65 2.23
N ASP A 75 -2.36 0.30 1.42
CA ASP A 75 -2.23 -0.56 0.24
C ASP A 75 -1.82 0.26 -0.99
N SER A 76 -0.77 -0.14 -1.69
CA SER A 76 -0.31 0.56 -2.91
C SER A 76 -1.28 0.42 -4.08
N THR A 77 -2.24 -0.50 -4.03
CA THR A 77 -3.23 -0.66 -5.10
C THR A 77 -4.27 0.46 -5.09
N ILE A 78 -4.67 0.91 -3.90
CA ILE A 78 -5.73 1.92 -3.71
C ILE A 78 -5.18 3.34 -3.95
N ALA A 79 -3.93 3.59 -3.55
CA ALA A 79 -3.31 4.93 -3.61
C ALA A 79 -3.36 5.60 -5.01
N PRO A 80 -2.96 4.92 -6.11
CA PRO A 80 -3.03 5.51 -7.45
C PRO A 80 -4.46 5.75 -7.95
N ILE A 81 -5.41 4.90 -7.56
CA ILE A 81 -6.83 5.02 -7.96
C ILE A 81 -7.43 6.26 -7.31
N PHE A 82 -7.21 6.38 -6.00
CA PHE A 82 -7.63 7.53 -5.23
C PHE A 82 -7.04 8.84 -5.78
N ALA A 83 -5.73 8.86 -6.05
CA ALA A 83 -5.07 10.02 -6.63
C ALA A 83 -5.61 10.37 -8.01
N GLY A 84 -5.81 9.38 -8.88
CA GLY A 84 -6.38 9.58 -10.21
C GLY A 84 -7.82 10.11 -10.17
N GLY A 85 -8.63 9.63 -9.21
CA GLY A 85 -10.00 10.11 -9.00
C GLY A 85 -10.03 11.57 -8.56
N LEU A 86 -9.26 11.92 -7.53
CA LEU A 86 -9.24 13.28 -6.99
C LEU A 86 -8.50 14.29 -7.86
N ALA A 87 -7.58 13.86 -8.72
CA ALA A 87 -6.89 14.73 -9.67
C ALA A 87 -7.84 15.41 -10.67
N THR A 88 -9.07 14.90 -10.82
CA THR A 88 -10.11 15.55 -11.66
C THR A 88 -10.82 16.70 -10.94
N LEU A 89 -10.75 16.77 -9.62
CA LEU A 89 -11.42 17.78 -8.80
C LEU A 89 -10.46 18.89 -8.32
N ALA A 90 -9.21 18.54 -8.01
CA ALA A 90 -8.21 19.49 -7.57
C ALA A 90 -6.80 19.09 -8.03
N ALA A 91 -5.94 20.09 -8.26
CA ALA A 91 -4.54 19.87 -8.58
C ALA A 91 -3.81 19.22 -7.39
N SER A 92 -3.00 18.20 -7.69
CA SER A 92 -2.21 17.46 -6.70
C SER A 92 -1.32 18.41 -5.88
N GLY A 93 -1.31 18.28 -4.55
CA GLY A 93 -0.49 19.11 -3.67
C GLY A 93 -1.05 20.51 -3.36
N SER A 94 -2.20 20.89 -3.93
CA SER A 94 -2.92 22.11 -3.50
C SER A 94 -3.55 21.93 -2.11
N HIS A 95 -3.84 23.03 -1.41
CA HIS A 95 -4.51 22.98 -0.10
C HIS A 95 -5.88 22.29 -0.19
N ASP A 96 -6.63 22.57 -1.25
CA ASP A 96 -7.94 21.97 -1.52
C ASP A 96 -7.85 20.46 -1.74
N TYR A 97 -6.77 19.98 -2.35
CA TYR A 97 -6.51 18.55 -2.52
C TYR A 97 -6.44 17.83 -1.16
N PHE A 98 -5.73 18.38 -0.17
CA PHE A 98 -5.65 17.77 1.16
C PHE A 98 -7.02 17.72 1.85
N ALA A 99 -7.82 18.78 1.73
CA ALA A 99 -9.17 18.83 2.31
C ALA A 99 -10.11 17.81 1.66
N LEU A 100 -10.07 17.69 0.33
CA LEU A 100 -10.80 16.66 -0.45
C LEU A 100 -10.39 15.25 -0.05
N CYS A 101 -9.10 15.03 0.16
CA CYS A 101 -8.57 13.74 0.57
C CYS A 101 -9.04 13.36 1.98
N ALA A 102 -9.01 14.31 2.92
CA ALA A 102 -9.47 14.09 4.28
C ALA A 102 -10.99 13.81 4.32
N SER A 103 -11.79 14.55 3.56
CA SER A 103 -13.24 14.31 3.50
C SER A 103 -13.58 12.96 2.85
N PHE A 104 -12.88 12.58 1.78
CA PHE A 104 -13.02 11.26 1.18
C PHE A 104 -12.63 10.15 2.16
N ALA A 105 -11.53 10.29 2.89
CA ALA A 105 -11.09 9.31 3.87
C ALA A 105 -12.12 9.13 5.01
N LEU A 106 -12.71 10.24 5.50
CA LEU A 106 -13.78 10.19 6.49
C LEU A 106 -15.05 9.53 5.94
N MET A 107 -15.42 9.85 4.69
CA MET A 107 -16.59 9.24 4.04
C MET A 107 -16.38 7.72 3.84
N ALA A 108 -15.23 7.32 3.30
CA ALA A 108 -14.87 5.92 3.10
C ALA A 108 -14.81 5.16 4.43
N GLY A 109 -14.18 5.74 5.46
CA GLY A 109 -14.15 5.20 6.81
C GLY A 109 -15.56 5.04 7.41
N GLY A 110 -16.42 6.05 7.25
CA GLY A 110 -17.81 5.99 7.68
C GLY A 110 -18.59 4.88 6.98
N ILE A 111 -18.43 4.71 5.68
CA ILE A 111 -19.03 3.61 4.92
C ILE A 111 -18.54 2.26 5.43
N LEU A 112 -17.23 2.10 5.66
CA LEU A 112 -16.65 0.86 6.18
C LEU A 112 -17.18 0.53 7.58
N VAL A 113 -17.33 1.53 8.45
CA VAL A 113 -17.94 1.38 9.77
C VAL A 113 -19.39 0.93 9.61
N CYS A 114 -20.21 1.60 8.79
CA CYS A 114 -21.58 1.18 8.49
C CYS A 114 -21.65 -0.26 7.96
N CYS A 115 -20.77 -0.64 7.02
CA CYS A 115 -20.68 -2.00 6.51
C CYS A 115 -20.36 -3.02 7.61
N GLY A 116 -19.47 -2.66 8.53
CA GLY A 116 -19.15 -3.46 9.72
C GLY A 116 -20.35 -3.63 10.65
N LEU A 117 -21.08 -2.55 10.94
CA LEU A 117 -22.30 -2.59 11.77
C LEU A 117 -23.39 -3.47 11.17
N PHE A 118 -23.63 -3.36 9.86
CA PHE A 118 -24.61 -4.19 9.15
C PHE A 118 -24.10 -5.59 8.82
N ARG A 119 -22.87 -5.94 9.19
CA ARG A 119 -22.22 -7.24 8.93
C ARG A 119 -22.25 -7.60 7.44
N LEU A 120 -22.05 -6.60 6.58
CA LEU A 120 -22.05 -6.72 5.11
C LEU A 120 -20.77 -7.39 4.56
N GLY A 121 -20.01 -8.10 5.40
CA GLY A 121 -18.77 -8.78 4.99
C GLY A 121 -18.98 -9.83 3.90
N TRP A 122 -20.17 -10.43 3.84
CA TRP A 122 -20.54 -11.41 2.81
C TRP A 122 -20.52 -10.83 1.38
N ILE A 123 -20.65 -9.50 1.23
CA ILE A 123 -20.58 -8.84 -0.09
C ILE A 123 -19.17 -8.96 -0.67
N ALA A 124 -18.13 -8.95 0.18
CA ALA A 124 -16.75 -9.11 -0.28
C ALA A 124 -16.52 -10.49 -0.92
N ASP A 125 -17.28 -11.51 -0.51
CA ASP A 125 -17.20 -12.87 -1.06
C ASP A 125 -17.86 -12.98 -2.45
N LEU A 126 -18.64 -11.98 -2.88
CA LEU A 126 -19.23 -11.93 -4.23
C LEU A 126 -18.24 -11.50 -5.31
N VAL A 127 -17.08 -10.96 -4.93
CA VAL A 127 -16.07 -10.53 -5.90
C VAL A 127 -15.36 -11.76 -6.46
N SER A 128 -15.59 -12.02 -7.74
CA SER A 128 -14.98 -13.17 -8.40
C SER A 128 -13.46 -13.03 -8.53
N ARG A 129 -12.76 -14.16 -8.47
CA ARG A 129 -11.30 -14.23 -8.68
C ARG A 129 -10.85 -13.58 -10.01
N PRO A 130 -11.50 -13.83 -11.16
CA PRO A 130 -11.11 -13.20 -12.42
C PRO A 130 -11.19 -11.68 -12.39
N VAL A 131 -12.23 -11.12 -11.75
CA VAL A 131 -12.38 -9.66 -11.62
C VAL A 131 -11.26 -9.06 -10.80
N THR A 132 -10.90 -9.70 -9.69
CA THR A 132 -9.79 -9.25 -8.83
C THR A 132 -8.45 -9.29 -9.57
N ILE A 133 -8.19 -10.36 -10.32
CA ILE A 133 -6.96 -10.51 -11.12
C ILE A 133 -6.90 -9.43 -12.21
N GLY A 134 -8.00 -9.21 -12.94
CA GLY A 134 -8.07 -8.19 -13.99
C GLY A 134 -7.89 -6.77 -13.43
N PHE A 135 -8.51 -6.48 -12.29
CA PHE A 135 -8.34 -5.21 -11.58
C PHE A 135 -6.88 -4.98 -11.16
N LEU A 136 -6.26 -5.98 -10.52
CA LEU A 136 -4.86 -5.89 -10.10
C LEU A 136 -3.91 -5.74 -11.28
N ALA A 137 -4.18 -6.42 -12.40
CA ALA A 137 -3.41 -6.26 -13.64
C ALA A 137 -3.51 -4.83 -14.20
N GLY A 138 -4.71 -4.24 -14.18
CA GLY A 138 -4.91 -2.84 -14.58
C GLY A 138 -4.13 -1.85 -13.70
N ILE A 139 -4.14 -2.07 -12.38
CA ILE A 139 -3.37 -1.25 -11.42
C ILE A 139 -1.87 -1.43 -11.60
N ALA A 140 -1.39 -2.65 -11.86
CA ALA A 140 0.02 -2.89 -12.13
C ALA A 140 0.50 -2.08 -13.34
N VAL A 141 -0.27 -2.07 -14.43
CA VAL A 141 0.00 -1.24 -15.62
C VAL A 141 -0.03 0.25 -15.25
N HIS A 142 -1.01 0.67 -14.46
CA HIS A 142 -1.13 2.04 -13.97
C HIS A 142 0.11 2.53 -13.23
N ILE A 143 0.59 1.72 -12.28
CA ILE A 143 1.77 2.00 -11.46
C ILE A 143 3.00 2.06 -12.36
N VAL A 144 3.22 1.08 -13.23
CA VAL A 144 4.38 1.05 -14.14
C VAL A 144 4.45 2.32 -14.99
N ILE A 145 3.34 2.71 -15.64
CA ILE A 145 3.30 3.94 -16.47
C ILE A 145 3.57 5.18 -15.61
N SER A 146 3.02 5.23 -14.40
CA SER A 146 3.18 6.38 -13.50
C SER A 146 4.59 6.49 -12.91
N GLN A 147 5.33 5.38 -12.83
CA GLN A 147 6.70 5.32 -12.30
C GLN A 147 7.78 5.35 -13.39
N LEU A 148 7.42 5.26 -14.67
CA LEU A 148 8.37 5.40 -15.78
C LEU A 148 9.11 6.75 -15.81
N PRO A 149 8.44 7.91 -15.62
CA PRO A 149 9.12 9.21 -15.67
C PRO A 149 10.29 9.36 -14.69
N PRO A 150 10.15 9.07 -13.38
CA PRO A 150 11.28 9.15 -12.45
C PRO A 150 12.38 8.11 -12.75
N LEU A 151 12.04 6.94 -13.29
CA LEU A 151 13.04 5.94 -13.73
C LEU A 151 13.87 6.42 -14.92
N LEU A 152 13.23 7.09 -15.89
CA LEU A 152 13.88 7.65 -17.08
C LEU A 152 14.56 9.00 -16.81
N GLY A 153 14.31 9.60 -15.64
CA GLY A 153 14.84 10.92 -15.27
C GLY A 153 14.20 12.07 -16.06
N ILE A 154 12.97 11.88 -16.57
CA ILE A 154 12.21 12.90 -17.29
C ILE A 154 11.12 13.49 -16.39
N ALA A 155 10.73 14.75 -16.65
CA ALA A 155 9.65 15.39 -15.91
C ALA A 155 8.33 14.61 -16.06
N ALA A 156 7.63 14.40 -14.94
CA ALA A 156 6.37 13.66 -14.92
C ALA A 156 5.30 14.40 -15.76
N PRO A 157 4.76 13.78 -16.82
CA PRO A 157 3.71 14.40 -17.60
C PRO A 157 2.42 14.48 -16.79
N GLU A 158 1.73 15.60 -16.90
CA GLU A 158 0.36 15.74 -16.40
C GLU A 158 -0.65 15.13 -17.38
N GLY A 159 -1.84 14.79 -16.89
CA GLY A 159 -2.95 14.30 -17.71
C GLY A 159 -3.27 12.81 -17.55
N ARG A 160 -4.13 12.31 -18.46
CA ARG A 160 -4.66 10.93 -18.41
C ARG A 160 -3.57 9.91 -18.72
N LEU A 161 -3.75 8.68 -18.25
CA LEU A 161 -2.77 7.60 -18.42
C LEU A 161 -2.27 7.38 -19.84
N LEU A 162 -3.19 7.34 -20.81
CA LEU A 162 -2.84 7.16 -22.22
C LEU A 162 -2.02 8.33 -22.75
N GLN A 163 -2.34 9.55 -22.30
CA GLN A 163 -1.58 10.75 -22.65
C GLN A 163 -0.20 10.72 -22.02
N LYS A 164 -0.07 10.32 -20.74
CA LYS A 164 1.22 10.11 -20.08
C LYS A 164 2.06 9.10 -20.87
N ALA A 165 1.50 7.95 -21.23
CA ALA A 165 2.20 6.92 -22.00
C ALA A 165 2.72 7.44 -23.35
N PHE A 166 1.90 8.21 -24.07
CA PHE A 166 2.29 8.79 -25.36
C PHE A 166 3.38 9.86 -25.23
N VAL A 167 3.29 10.73 -24.21
CA VAL A 167 4.30 11.75 -23.93
C VAL A 167 5.62 11.11 -23.49
N ILE A 168 5.57 10.07 -22.67
CA ILE A 168 6.77 9.31 -22.26
C ILE A 168 7.43 8.68 -23.49
N ALA A 169 6.65 8.06 -24.38
CA ALA A 169 7.17 7.47 -25.61
C ALA A 169 7.84 8.53 -26.53
N GLY A 170 7.27 9.74 -26.62
CA GLY A 170 7.86 10.84 -27.38
C GLY A 170 9.15 11.39 -26.76
N LYS A 171 9.33 11.30 -25.43
CA LYS A 171 10.48 11.84 -24.68
C LYS A 171 11.59 10.82 -24.38
N LEU A 172 11.52 9.62 -24.96
CA LEU A 172 12.55 8.57 -24.79
C LEU A 172 13.96 9.04 -25.19
N GLY A 173 14.08 10.04 -26.09
CA GLY A 173 15.35 10.62 -26.49
C GLY A 173 16.03 11.50 -25.44
N GLU A 174 15.30 12.04 -24.46
CA GLU A 174 15.80 12.95 -23.41
C GLU A 174 16.20 12.19 -22.13
N THR A 175 16.29 10.86 -22.20
CA THR A 175 16.47 10.00 -21.04
C THR A 175 17.83 10.21 -20.36
N ASN A 176 17.83 10.33 -19.03
CA ASN A 176 19.05 10.37 -18.25
C ASN A 176 19.64 8.97 -18.08
N ARG A 177 20.82 8.74 -18.67
CA ARG A 177 21.55 7.46 -18.61
C ARG A 177 21.88 7.03 -17.17
N VAL A 178 22.10 7.98 -16.26
CA VAL A 178 22.44 7.70 -14.85
C VAL A 178 21.22 7.19 -14.09
N SER A 179 20.05 7.82 -14.27
CA SER A 179 18.80 7.39 -13.65
C SER A 179 18.38 5.99 -14.12
N LEU A 180 18.53 5.72 -15.42
CA LEU A 180 18.30 4.39 -16.00
C LEU A 180 19.19 3.32 -15.36
N TRP A 181 20.49 3.60 -15.22
CA TRP A 181 21.44 2.66 -14.64
C TRP A 181 21.13 2.36 -13.17
N LEU A 182 20.82 3.40 -12.38
CA LEU A 182 20.43 3.25 -10.98
C LEU A 182 19.12 2.47 -10.84
N GLY A 183 18.12 2.78 -11.68
CA GLY A 183 16.85 2.05 -11.72
C GLY A 183 17.05 0.57 -12.05
N ALA A 184 17.82 0.26 -13.09
CA ALA A 184 18.14 -1.11 -13.48
C ALA A 184 18.91 -1.88 -12.39
N LEU A 185 19.87 -1.22 -11.74
CA LEU A 185 20.64 -1.82 -10.65
C LEU A 185 19.75 -2.13 -9.43
N CYS A 186 18.86 -1.20 -9.05
CA CYS A 186 17.91 -1.40 -7.97
C CYS A 186 16.95 -2.56 -8.26
N LEU A 187 16.34 -2.59 -9.47
CA LEU A 187 15.45 -3.67 -9.89
C LEU A 187 16.15 -5.03 -9.91
N ARG A 188 17.39 -5.08 -10.41
CA ARG A 188 18.20 -6.30 -10.42
C ARG A 188 18.49 -6.78 -9.00
N ARG A 189 18.87 -5.89 -8.09
CA ARG A 189 19.19 -6.26 -6.71
C ARG A 189 17.97 -6.81 -5.98
N ASP A 190 16.81 -6.20 -6.20
CA ASP A 190 15.56 -6.63 -5.57
C ASP A 190 15.08 -7.98 -6.13
N SER A 191 15.18 -8.16 -7.46
CA SER A 191 14.89 -9.43 -8.12
C SER A 191 15.75 -10.58 -7.60
N LEU A 192 17.04 -10.35 -7.33
CA LEU A 192 17.93 -11.37 -6.78
C LEU A 192 17.58 -11.72 -5.32
N ARG A 193 17.25 -10.72 -4.50
CA ARG A 193 16.84 -10.94 -3.10
C ARG A 193 15.54 -11.74 -2.98
N GLY A 194 14.61 -11.56 -3.91
CA GLY A 194 13.37 -12.35 -3.95
C GLY A 194 13.59 -13.84 -4.23
N MET A 195 14.70 -14.21 -4.89
CA MET A 195 15.04 -15.60 -5.21
C MET A 195 15.68 -16.36 -4.05
N ASP A 196 16.42 -15.65 -3.18
CA ASP A 196 17.15 -16.23 -2.05
C ASP A 196 16.27 -16.51 -0.81
N GLN A 197 14.97 -16.20 -0.87
CA GLN A 197 14.09 -16.32 0.29
C GLN A 197 13.71 -17.79 0.55
N PRO A 198 14.09 -18.36 1.72
CA PRO A 198 13.95 -19.79 1.98
C PRO A 198 12.49 -20.25 2.03
N ALA A 199 12.22 -21.45 1.52
CA ALA A 199 10.86 -21.99 1.34
C ALA A 199 10.00 -22.06 2.61
N HIS A 200 10.60 -21.98 3.81
CA HIS A 200 9.90 -22.00 5.11
C HIS A 200 9.22 -20.66 5.45
N SER A 201 9.73 -19.51 4.97
CA SER A 201 9.02 -18.23 5.14
C SER A 201 7.79 -18.12 4.23
N ARG A 202 7.75 -18.88 3.12
CA ARG A 202 6.57 -18.99 2.23
C ARG A 202 5.40 -19.71 2.90
N ARG A 203 5.65 -20.55 3.91
CA ARG A 203 4.60 -21.32 4.62
C ARG A 203 3.98 -20.56 5.80
N ALA A 204 4.69 -19.63 6.43
CA ALA A 204 4.18 -18.86 7.57
C ALA A 204 2.97 -17.97 7.22
N PHE A 205 2.80 -17.60 5.95
CA PHE A 205 1.64 -16.85 5.45
C PHE A 205 0.71 -17.70 4.56
N GLY A 206 0.94 -19.01 4.50
CA GLY A 206 0.29 -19.96 3.60
C GLY A 206 -0.64 -20.93 4.31
N HIS A 207 -1.65 -20.44 5.03
CA HIS A 207 -2.79 -21.28 5.41
C HIS A 207 -4.07 -20.47 5.62
N HIS A 208 -4.58 -19.86 4.55
CA HIS A 208 -6.04 -19.78 4.33
C HIS A 208 -6.29 -19.68 2.83
N GLY A 209 -7.14 -20.57 2.31
CA GLY A 209 -7.29 -20.89 0.89
C GLY A 209 -7.68 -19.68 0.05
N GLY A 210 -7.00 -19.54 -1.09
CA GLY A 210 -7.15 -18.37 -1.96
C GLY A 210 -5.82 -17.92 -2.56
N ASP A 211 -5.33 -18.74 -3.48
CA ASP A 211 -4.08 -18.65 -4.24
C ASP A 211 -3.81 -17.31 -4.98
N TYR A 212 -3.40 -16.24 -4.28
CA TYR A 212 -2.84 -14.98 -4.86
C TYR A 212 -1.80 -14.26 -3.95
N ARG A 213 -1.33 -14.90 -2.87
CA ARG A 213 -0.61 -14.23 -1.76
C ARG A 213 0.83 -13.77 -2.05
N GLY A 214 1.39 -14.07 -3.22
CA GLY A 214 2.73 -13.61 -3.60
C GLY A 214 2.79 -12.17 -4.12
N LEU A 215 1.71 -11.68 -4.73
CA LEU A 215 1.66 -10.36 -5.37
C LEU A 215 1.32 -9.22 -4.40
N LEU A 216 0.58 -9.51 -3.31
CA LEU A 216 0.15 -8.53 -2.30
C LEU A 216 1.14 -8.35 -1.13
N VAL A 217 2.20 -9.15 -1.05
CA VAL A 217 3.24 -8.95 -0.02
C VAL A 217 4.14 -7.75 -0.39
N TRP A 218 4.11 -7.34 -1.65
CA TRP A 218 4.91 -6.23 -2.20
C TRP A 218 4.08 -5.12 -2.86
N ALA A 219 2.75 -5.21 -2.79
CA ALA A 219 1.83 -4.11 -3.13
C ALA A 219 1.22 -3.57 -1.83
#